data_AF-A0AAF0XBB7-F1
#
_entry.id   AF-A0AAF0XBB7-F1
#
_cell.length_a   1.000
_cell.length_b   1.000
_cell.length_c   1.000
_cell.angle_alpha   90.00
_cell.angle_beta   90.00
_cell.angle_gamma   90.00
#
_symmetry.space_group_name_H-M   'P 1'
#
loop_
_entity.id
_entity.type
_entity.pdbx_description
1 polymer ?
#
loop_
_entity_poly.entity_id
_entity_poly.type
_entity_poly.pdbx_seq_one_letter_code
_entity_poly.pdbx_strand_id
1 'polypeptide(L)'
;MNYAAWNVRGLNKRSHQKEVLSFLNSNQLTFVGLLETKIKSCNLAKVVGKLKKNWQWYANHVDHYNGRILVGWDASIWDISILNTSPQHVTYNVGFRASNVHFLVTFVYAFNDGSDRVPLWDTLSAFDPNVPWCICGDFNTVLSIEEILGGREHWTPEMQQFKDCVYDSGLAELRTSGDLFT
;
A
#
# COMPACT_ATOMS: atom_id res chain seq x y z
N MET A 1 17.06 -3.37 -2.99
CA MET A 1 15.69 -3.83 -2.74
C MET A 1 14.77 -2.81 -3.40
N ASN A 2 14.00 -3.20 -4.43
CA ASN A 2 13.16 -2.25 -5.16
C ASN A 2 11.69 -2.68 -5.04
N TYR A 3 10.92 -1.88 -4.31
CA TYR A 3 9.48 -2.06 -4.13
C TYR A 3 8.76 -0.71 -4.26
N ALA A 4 7.46 -0.76 -4.55
CA ALA A 4 6.64 0.44 -4.70
C ALA A 4 5.18 0.19 -4.30
N ALA A 5 4.48 1.26 -3.94
CA ALA A 5 3.03 1.30 -3.88
C ALA A 5 2.50 2.24 -4.97
N TRP A 6 1.41 1.86 -5.63
CA TRP A 6 0.78 2.70 -6.64
C TRP A 6 -0.75 2.58 -6.59
N ASN A 7 -1.44 3.70 -6.33
CA ASN A 7 -2.87 3.80 -6.60
C ASN A 7 -3.12 3.89 -8.12
N VAL A 8 -3.54 2.76 -8.71
CA VAL A 8 -3.73 2.61 -10.16
C VAL A 8 -5.13 3.03 -10.62
N ARG A 9 -6.06 3.34 -9.69
CA ARG A 9 -7.45 3.76 -9.96
C ARG A 9 -8.26 2.85 -10.90
N GLY A 10 -7.83 1.60 -11.07
CA GLY A 10 -8.52 0.55 -11.81
C GLY A 10 -7.60 -0.22 -12.77
N LEU A 11 -7.73 -1.54 -12.81
CA LEU A 11 -6.82 -2.41 -13.57
C LEU A 11 -7.54 -3.39 -14.52
N ASN A 12 -8.84 -3.20 -14.75
CA ASN A 12 -9.61 -4.03 -15.67
C ASN A 12 -9.27 -3.76 -17.16
N LYS A 13 -8.82 -2.53 -17.49
CA LYS A 13 -8.47 -2.13 -18.85
C LYS A 13 -7.08 -2.64 -19.23
N ARG A 14 -6.92 -3.10 -20.48
CA ARG A 14 -5.61 -3.56 -20.99
C ARG A 14 -4.56 -2.45 -21.06
N SER A 15 -4.96 -1.20 -21.30
CA SER A 15 -4.04 -0.05 -21.29
C SER A 15 -3.38 0.12 -19.92
N HIS A 16 -4.19 0.16 -18.84
CA HIS A 16 -3.68 0.29 -17.48
C HIS A 16 -2.80 -0.91 -17.08
N GLN A 17 -3.15 -2.12 -17.52
CA GLN A 17 -2.29 -3.30 -17.31
C GLN A 17 -0.91 -3.15 -17.98
N LYS A 18 -0.86 -2.56 -19.18
CA LYS A 18 0.41 -2.28 -19.88
C LYS A 18 1.21 -1.19 -19.17
N GLU A 19 0.56 -0.15 -18.65
CA GLU A 19 1.20 0.91 -17.89
C GLU A 19 1.83 0.36 -16.60
N VAL A 20 1.08 -0.45 -15.84
CA VAL A 20 1.60 -1.17 -14.67
C VAL A 20 2.78 -2.05 -15.05
N LEU A 21 2.66 -2.84 -16.12
CA LEU A 21 3.76 -3.69 -16.56
C LEU A 21 5.00 -2.87 -16.96
N SER A 22 4.82 -1.75 -17.67
CA SER A 22 5.89 -0.84 -18.02
C SER A 22 6.57 -0.27 -16.78
N PHE A 23 5.79 0.20 -15.81
CA PHE A 23 6.29 0.72 -14.54
C PHE A 23 7.12 -0.32 -13.77
N LEU A 24 6.62 -1.56 -13.66
CA LEU A 24 7.34 -2.66 -13.01
C LEU A 24 8.69 -2.95 -13.69
N ASN A 25 8.72 -2.93 -15.02
CA ASN A 25 9.92 -3.25 -15.79
C ASN A 25 10.94 -2.11 -15.78
N SER A 26 10.50 -0.88 -16.03
CA SER A 26 11.37 0.31 -16.09
C SER A 26 12.07 0.59 -14.76
N ASN A 27 11.40 0.30 -13.64
CA ASN A 27 11.96 0.48 -12.30
C ASN A 27 12.57 -0.80 -11.71
N GLN A 28 12.60 -1.90 -12.48
CA GLN A 28 13.09 -3.21 -12.04
C GLN A 28 12.49 -3.65 -10.69
N LEU A 29 11.18 -3.41 -10.52
CA LEU A 29 10.48 -3.76 -9.28
C LEU A 29 10.36 -5.26 -9.16
N THR A 30 10.50 -5.74 -7.92
CA THR A 30 10.41 -7.18 -7.57
C THR A 30 9.34 -7.45 -6.52
N PHE A 31 8.73 -6.37 -6.01
CA PHE A 31 7.65 -6.36 -5.04
C PHE A 31 6.81 -5.09 -5.25
N VAL A 32 5.49 -5.19 -5.27
CA VAL A 32 4.61 -4.05 -5.53
C VAL A 32 3.28 -4.18 -4.79
N GLY A 33 2.76 -3.06 -4.28
CA GLY A 33 1.36 -2.91 -3.88
C GLY A 33 0.62 -2.03 -4.88
N LEU A 34 -0.48 -2.54 -5.43
CA LEU A 34 -1.37 -1.82 -6.34
C LEU A 34 -2.69 -1.55 -5.61
N LEU A 35 -3.06 -0.27 -5.53
CA LEU A 35 -4.24 0.18 -4.80
C LEU A 35 -5.36 0.57 -5.77
N GLU A 36 -6.60 0.51 -5.29
CA GLU A 36 -7.80 0.86 -6.03
C GLU A 36 -7.96 0.07 -7.35
N THR A 37 -7.57 -1.22 -7.35
CA THR A 37 -7.51 -2.02 -8.58
C THR A 37 -8.88 -2.26 -9.25
N LYS A 38 -9.97 -2.20 -8.47
CA LYS A 38 -11.36 -2.44 -8.90
C LYS A 38 -11.55 -3.80 -9.61
N ILE A 39 -10.70 -4.79 -9.32
CA ILE A 39 -10.77 -6.11 -9.94
C ILE A 39 -11.71 -6.98 -9.10
N LYS A 40 -12.71 -7.61 -9.72
CA LYS A 40 -13.53 -8.64 -9.04
C LYS A 40 -12.74 -9.95 -8.91
N SER A 41 -12.98 -10.73 -7.86
CA SER A 41 -12.25 -11.98 -7.58
C SER A 41 -12.23 -12.94 -8.78
N CYS A 42 -13.35 -13.05 -9.52
CA CYS A 42 -13.45 -13.89 -10.72
C CYS A 42 -12.52 -13.47 -11.87
N ASN A 43 -12.11 -12.21 -11.92
CA ASN A 43 -11.22 -11.67 -12.95
C ASN A 43 -9.76 -11.59 -12.48
N LEU A 44 -9.47 -11.81 -11.19
CA LEU A 44 -8.15 -11.61 -10.60
C LEU A 44 -7.07 -12.41 -11.34
N ALA A 45 -7.24 -13.73 -11.46
CA ALA A 45 -6.29 -14.62 -12.13
C ALA A 45 -5.97 -14.18 -13.57
N LYS A 46 -6.98 -13.70 -14.30
CA LYS A 46 -6.83 -13.21 -15.68
C LYS A 46 -6.04 -11.91 -15.76
N VAL A 47 -6.18 -11.02 -14.78
CA VAL A 47 -5.44 -9.75 -14.74
C VAL A 47 -4.00 -9.99 -14.33
N VAL A 48 -3.75 -10.67 -13.22
CA VAL A 48 -2.38 -10.89 -12.70
C VAL A 48 -1.53 -11.73 -13.64
N GLY A 49 -2.14 -12.70 -14.34
CA GLY A 49 -1.47 -13.52 -15.34
C GLY A 49 -0.93 -12.72 -16.54
N LYS A 50 -1.41 -11.48 -16.76
CA LYS A 50 -0.89 -10.57 -17.80
C LYS A 50 0.14 -9.58 -17.28
N LEU A 51 0.24 -9.38 -15.96
CA LEU A 51 1.21 -8.49 -15.35
C LEU A 51 2.55 -9.22 -15.23
N LYS A 52 2.67 -10.15 -14.28
CA LYS A 52 3.86 -10.98 -14.07
C LYS A 52 3.42 -12.39 -13.73
N LYS A 53 3.44 -13.28 -14.73
CA LYS A 53 2.97 -14.67 -14.58
C LYS A 53 3.78 -15.48 -13.56
N ASN A 54 5.07 -15.18 -13.41
CA ASN A 54 5.97 -15.89 -12.50
C ASN A 54 5.97 -15.32 -11.07
N TRP A 55 5.16 -14.29 -10.82
CA TRP A 55 5.02 -13.70 -9.49
C TRP A 55 3.90 -14.36 -8.71
N GLN A 56 4.03 -14.31 -7.39
CA GLN A 56 2.94 -14.58 -6.48
C GLN A 56 2.11 -13.32 -6.30
N TRP A 57 0.82 -13.50 -6.07
CA TRP A 57 -0.14 -12.40 -5.96
C TRP A 57 -1.13 -12.67 -4.84
N TYR A 58 -1.41 -11.65 -4.05
CA TYR A 58 -2.46 -11.64 -3.04
C TYR A 58 -3.37 -10.44 -3.23
N ALA A 59 -4.68 -10.62 -3.05
CA ALA A 59 -5.63 -9.53 -3.02
C ALA A 59 -6.58 -9.68 -1.83
N ASN A 60 -6.95 -8.57 -1.20
CA ASN A 60 -7.79 -8.55 0.01
C ASN A 60 -9.30 -8.76 -0.28
N HIS A 61 -9.64 -9.65 -1.22
CA HIS A 61 -11.04 -9.92 -1.58
C HIS A 61 -11.85 -10.56 -0.45
N VAL A 62 -11.18 -11.21 0.51
CA VAL A 62 -11.83 -11.75 1.72
C VAL A 62 -12.33 -10.61 2.61
N ASP A 63 -11.55 -9.53 2.71
CA ASP A 63 -11.88 -8.38 3.56
C ASP A 63 -12.77 -7.36 2.85
N HIS A 64 -12.65 -7.23 1.52
CA HIS A 64 -13.42 -6.25 0.76
C HIS A 64 -13.82 -6.77 -0.64
N TYR A 65 -15.11 -6.69 -0.98
CA TYR A 65 -15.70 -7.27 -2.19
C TYR A 65 -15.03 -6.87 -3.52
N ASN A 66 -14.44 -5.67 -3.58
CA ASN A 66 -13.70 -5.16 -4.75
C ASN A 66 -12.20 -5.45 -4.76
N GLY A 67 -11.62 -6.10 -3.73
CA GLY A 67 -10.17 -6.36 -3.62
C GLY A 67 -9.32 -5.12 -3.89
N ARG A 68 -9.45 -4.13 -3.01
CA ARG A 68 -8.88 -2.78 -3.21
C ARG A 68 -7.36 -2.79 -3.19
N ILE A 69 -6.75 -3.74 -2.50
CA ILE A 69 -5.31 -3.87 -2.35
C ILE A 69 -4.88 -5.18 -3.03
N LEU A 70 -4.03 -5.06 -4.04
CA LEU A 70 -3.41 -6.18 -4.77
C LEU A 70 -1.90 -6.08 -4.59
N VAL A 71 -1.29 -7.11 -4.04
CA VAL A 71 0.14 -7.15 -3.77
C VAL A 71 0.77 -8.28 -4.57
N GLY A 72 1.87 -7.99 -5.24
CA GLY A 72 2.57 -8.96 -6.09
C GLY A 72 4.07 -8.94 -5.85
N TRP A 73 4.70 -10.12 -5.86
CA TRP A 73 6.13 -10.24 -5.63
C TRP A 73 6.75 -11.42 -6.36
N ASP A 74 8.05 -11.30 -6.61
CA ASP A 74 8.88 -12.40 -7.09
C ASP A 74 9.32 -13.29 -5.92
N ALA A 75 8.75 -14.49 -5.81
CA ALA A 75 9.05 -15.43 -4.73
C ALA A 75 10.49 -15.99 -4.76
N SER A 76 11.21 -15.84 -5.88
CA SER A 76 12.63 -16.18 -5.94
C SER A 76 13.52 -15.16 -5.23
N ILE A 77 13.01 -13.95 -5.00
CA ILE A 77 13.74 -12.82 -4.40
C ILE A 77 13.25 -12.56 -2.97
N TRP A 78 11.94 -12.68 -2.76
CA TRP A 78 11.28 -12.35 -1.50
C TRP A 78 10.70 -13.58 -0.82
N ASP A 79 10.91 -13.67 0.48
CA ASP A 79 10.16 -14.54 1.38
C ASP A 79 9.06 -13.72 2.04
N ILE A 80 7.80 -14.03 1.77
CA ILE A 80 6.69 -13.18 2.20
C ILE A 80 5.64 -14.04 2.90
N SER A 81 5.20 -13.58 4.07
CA SER A 81 4.05 -14.12 4.78
C SER A 81 3.10 -12.99 5.18
N ILE A 82 1.80 -13.25 5.04
CA ILE A 82 0.75 -12.32 5.46
C ILE A 82 0.64 -12.38 6.98
N LEU A 83 0.64 -11.22 7.64
CA LEU A 83 0.45 -11.11 9.09
C LEU A 83 -0.95 -10.63 9.45
N ASN A 84 -1.44 -9.58 8.78
CA ASN A 84 -2.73 -8.98 9.07
C ASN A 84 -3.37 -8.43 7.78
N THR A 85 -4.68 -8.58 7.64
CA THR A 85 -5.46 -8.13 6.48
C THR A 85 -6.70 -7.40 6.97
N SER A 86 -7.08 -6.35 6.23
CA SER A 86 -8.33 -5.65 6.47
C SER A 86 -8.82 -5.01 5.16
N PRO A 87 -10.01 -4.38 5.17
CA PRO A 87 -10.45 -3.58 4.03
C PRO A 87 -9.52 -2.40 3.68
N GLN A 88 -8.73 -1.92 4.66
CA GLN A 88 -7.93 -0.69 4.56
C GLN A 88 -6.43 -0.92 4.47
N HIS A 89 -5.93 -2.10 4.84
CA HIS A 89 -4.51 -2.42 4.77
C HIS A 89 -4.24 -3.91 4.58
N VAL A 90 -3.03 -4.22 4.13
CA VAL A 90 -2.46 -5.58 4.22
C VAL A 90 -1.03 -5.47 4.73
N THR A 91 -0.72 -6.18 5.81
CA THR A 91 0.59 -6.22 6.45
C THR A 91 1.27 -7.55 6.21
N TYR A 92 2.54 -7.48 5.82
CA TYR A 92 3.40 -8.61 5.52
C TYR A 92 4.62 -8.61 6.42
N ASN A 93 5.05 -9.80 6.83
CA ASN A 93 6.44 -10.03 7.20
C ASN A 93 7.20 -10.39 5.92
N VAL A 94 8.23 -9.60 5.61
CA VAL A 94 9.02 -9.76 4.39
C VAL A 94 10.49 -10.03 4.72
N GLY A 95 11.06 -11.02 4.04
CA GLY A 95 12.46 -11.38 4.07
C GLY A 95 13.08 -11.22 2.68
N PHE A 96 14.20 -10.52 2.59
CA PHE A 96 14.98 -10.46 1.34
C PHE A 96 15.99 -11.60 1.32
N ARG A 97 15.77 -12.57 0.42
CA ARG A 97 16.51 -13.83 0.42
C ARG A 97 18.02 -13.66 0.24
N ALA A 98 18.45 -12.63 -0.50
CA ALA A 98 19.85 -12.41 -0.79
C ALA A 98 20.66 -11.81 0.38
N SER A 99 20.02 -11.23 1.40
CA SER A 99 20.74 -10.58 2.51
C SER A 99 20.22 -10.89 3.91
N ASN A 100 19.32 -11.87 4.06
CA ASN A 100 18.68 -12.27 5.33
C ASN A 100 18.04 -11.11 6.13
N VAL A 101 17.76 -9.99 5.46
CA VAL A 101 17.11 -8.81 6.06
C VAL A 101 15.62 -9.09 6.14
N HIS A 102 15.04 -8.88 7.31
CA HIS A 102 13.62 -9.05 7.59
C HIS A 102 13.02 -7.76 8.14
N PHE A 103 11.83 -7.43 7.69
CA PHE A 103 11.10 -6.23 8.09
C PHE A 103 9.61 -6.40 7.80
N LEU A 104 8.80 -5.49 8.34
CA LEU A 104 7.38 -5.42 8.03
C LEU A 104 7.15 -4.50 6.84
N VAL A 105 6.16 -4.85 6.01
CA VAL A 105 5.61 -3.95 5.00
C VAL A 105 4.10 -3.91 5.10
N THR A 106 3.54 -2.72 5.22
CA THR A 106 2.09 -2.50 5.19
C THR A 106 1.71 -1.67 3.98
N PHE A 107 0.82 -2.21 3.14
CA PHE A 107 0.18 -1.45 2.06
C PHE A 107 -1.17 -0.93 2.55
N VAL A 108 -1.37 0.39 2.48
CA VAL A 108 -2.57 1.06 2.97
C VAL A 108 -3.41 1.60 1.81
N TYR A 109 -4.71 1.39 1.87
CA TYR A 109 -5.72 2.14 1.13
C TYR A 109 -6.84 2.49 2.10
N ALA A 110 -6.65 3.60 2.82
CA ALA A 110 -7.54 4.02 3.89
C ALA A 110 -8.90 4.45 3.35
N PHE A 111 -9.94 4.38 4.17
CA PHE A 111 -11.26 4.88 3.78
C PHE A 111 -11.29 6.40 3.66
N ASN A 112 -12.22 6.91 2.85
CA ASN A 112 -12.37 8.35 2.64
C ASN A 112 -12.99 9.05 3.86
N ASP A 113 -13.88 8.35 4.58
CA ASP A 113 -14.47 8.87 5.81
C ASP A 113 -13.45 8.78 6.94
N GLY A 114 -13.31 9.86 7.71
CA GLY A 114 -12.35 9.92 8.79
C GLY A 114 -12.68 9.01 9.96
N SER A 115 -13.97 8.84 10.29
CA SER A 115 -14.39 7.98 11.39
C SER A 115 -14.13 6.50 11.10
N ASP A 116 -14.27 6.10 9.83
CA ASP A 116 -14.00 4.72 9.40
C ASP A 116 -12.51 4.36 9.39
N ARG A 117 -11.61 5.35 9.54
CA ARG A 117 -10.15 5.13 9.60
C ARG A 117 -9.61 4.82 10.98
N VAL A 118 -10.39 5.02 12.05
CA VAL A 118 -9.94 4.75 13.43
C VAL A 118 -9.42 3.31 13.60
N PRO A 119 -10.10 2.25 13.12
CA PRO A 119 -9.57 0.89 13.25
C PRO A 119 -8.24 0.66 12.51
N LEU A 120 -7.97 1.41 11.45
CA LEU A 120 -6.67 1.37 10.77
C LEU A 120 -5.58 1.92 11.70
N TRP A 121 -5.80 3.10 12.28
CA TRP A 121 -4.85 3.73 13.20
C TRP A 121 -4.56 2.87 14.42
N ASP A 122 -5.59 2.34 15.06
CA ASP A 122 -5.44 1.42 16.20
C ASP A 122 -4.59 0.19 15.83
N THR A 123 -4.80 -0.35 14.64
CA THR A 123 -4.01 -1.50 14.16
C THR A 123 -2.55 -1.13 13.91
N LEU A 124 -2.29 0.03 13.31
CA LEU A 124 -0.93 0.46 12.99
C LEU A 124 -0.14 0.79 14.27
N SER A 125 -0.75 1.53 15.20
CA SER A 125 -0.11 1.90 16.48
C SER A 125 0.11 0.73 17.42
N ALA A 126 -0.52 -0.44 17.17
CA ALA A 126 -0.33 -1.65 17.98
C ALA A 126 0.91 -2.47 17.61
N PHE A 127 1.58 -2.18 16.49
CA PHE A 127 2.82 -2.87 16.12
C PHE A 127 3.99 -2.45 17.01
N ASP A 128 4.94 -3.36 17.22
CA ASP A 128 6.17 -3.07 17.98
C ASP A 128 7.04 -2.06 17.20
N PRO A 129 7.29 -0.85 17.75
CA PRO A 129 8.08 0.18 17.08
C PRO A 129 9.55 -0.20 16.89
N ASN A 130 10.03 -1.26 17.55
CA ASN A 130 11.41 -1.73 17.41
C ASN A 130 11.61 -2.67 16.20
N VAL A 131 10.52 -3.12 15.55
CA VAL A 131 10.62 -3.95 14.35
C VAL A 131 10.78 -3.03 13.13
N PRO A 132 11.80 -3.22 12.28
CA PRO A 132 11.93 -2.44 11.06
C PRO A 132 10.64 -2.52 10.23
N TRP A 133 10.07 -1.38 9.87
CA TRP A 133 8.75 -1.33 9.25
C TRP A 133 8.69 -0.24 8.19
N CYS A 134 8.13 -0.60 7.03
CA CYS A 134 7.75 0.36 6.00
C CYS A 134 6.23 0.33 5.80
N ILE A 135 5.62 1.50 5.80
CA ILE A 135 4.21 1.68 5.44
C ILE A 135 4.15 2.56 4.20
N CYS A 136 3.37 2.14 3.22
CA CYS A 136 3.18 2.91 2.01
C CYS A 136 1.78 2.73 1.45
N GLY A 137 1.28 3.74 0.75
CA GLY A 137 0.00 3.68 0.08
C GLY A 137 -0.75 4.99 0.12
N ASP A 138 -2.07 4.91 0.16
CA ASP A 138 -2.97 6.04 0.10
C ASP A 138 -3.75 6.13 1.42
N PHE A 139 -3.41 7.14 2.23
CA PHE A 139 -3.99 7.34 3.57
C PHE A 139 -5.25 8.20 3.54
N ASN A 140 -5.63 8.75 2.37
CA ASN A 140 -6.76 9.68 2.20
C ASN A 140 -6.77 10.84 3.21
N THR A 141 -5.59 11.25 3.68
CA THR A 141 -5.37 12.42 4.54
C THR A 141 -3.90 12.81 4.50
N VAL A 142 -3.57 13.92 5.14
CA VAL A 142 -2.27 14.60 5.07
C VAL A 142 -1.65 14.69 6.45
N LEU A 143 -0.31 14.77 6.50
CA LEU A 143 0.43 15.02 7.75
C LEU A 143 0.63 16.51 8.02
N SER A 144 0.46 17.35 6.99
CA SER A 144 0.56 18.80 7.10
C SER A 144 -0.44 19.53 6.20
N ILE A 145 -0.85 20.74 6.60
CA ILE A 145 -1.80 21.56 5.83
C ILE A 145 -1.19 21.98 4.47
N GLU A 146 0.12 22.13 4.39
CA GLU A 146 0.85 22.53 3.18
C GLU A 146 0.72 21.51 2.03
N GLU A 147 0.28 20.28 2.32
CA GLU A 147 -0.03 19.26 1.31
C GLU A 147 -1.37 19.51 0.60
N ILE A 148 -2.19 20.45 1.08
CA ILE A 148 -3.52 20.74 0.54
C ILE A 148 -3.46 22.01 -0.33
N LEU A 149 -3.77 21.87 -1.63
CA LEU A 149 -4.10 23.01 -2.49
C LEU A 149 -5.60 23.24 -2.59
N GLY A 150 -6.03 24.48 -2.35
CA GLY A 150 -7.30 25.01 -2.86
C GLY A 150 -8.59 24.58 -2.16
N GLY A 151 -8.60 24.16 -0.88
CA GLY A 151 -9.92 23.89 -0.27
C GLY A 151 -10.10 23.54 1.21
N ARG A 152 -9.05 23.31 2.01
CA ARG A 152 -9.22 23.24 3.48
C ARG A 152 -8.04 23.93 4.16
N GLU A 153 -8.30 25.10 4.73
CA GLU A 153 -7.30 25.90 5.46
C GLU A 153 -7.19 25.50 6.94
N HIS A 154 -7.94 24.48 7.38
CA HIS A 154 -8.09 24.15 8.79
C HIS A 154 -7.69 22.69 9.06
N TRP A 155 -6.85 22.53 10.08
CA TRP A 155 -6.50 21.23 10.66
C TRP A 155 -7.75 20.56 11.26
N THR A 156 -8.00 19.30 10.92
CA THR A 156 -9.16 18.57 11.42
C THR A 156 -8.76 17.52 12.47
N PRO A 157 -9.68 17.10 13.36
CA PRO A 157 -9.39 16.02 14.32
C PRO A 157 -8.93 14.72 13.66
N GLU A 158 -9.40 14.42 12.46
CA GLU A 158 -9.03 13.20 11.72
C GLU A 158 -7.62 13.29 11.11
N MET A 159 -7.14 14.50 10.81
CA MET A 159 -5.72 14.73 10.47
C MET A 159 -4.85 14.55 11.72
N GLN A 160 -5.31 15.04 12.87
CA GLN A 160 -4.62 14.85 14.14
C GLN A 160 -4.47 13.36 14.49
N GLN A 161 -5.53 12.56 14.34
CA GLN A 161 -5.48 11.12 14.56
C GLN A 161 -4.43 10.41 13.70
N PHE A 162 -4.27 10.82 12.44
CA PHE A 162 -3.22 10.27 11.58
C PHE A 162 -1.82 10.66 12.06
N LYS A 163 -1.63 11.93 12.43
CA LYS A 163 -0.38 12.43 12.98
C LYS A 163 0.01 11.72 14.29
N ASP A 164 -0.97 11.50 15.17
CA ASP A 164 -0.79 10.77 16.42
C ASP A 164 -0.41 9.31 16.14
N CYS A 165 -1.08 8.64 15.19
CA CYS A 165 -0.73 7.29 14.77
C CYS A 165 0.72 7.18 14.28
N VAL A 166 1.19 8.11 13.45
CA VAL A 166 2.59 8.16 12.98
C VAL A 166 3.56 8.31 14.15
N TYR A 167 3.25 9.22 15.09
CA TYR A 167 4.05 9.46 16.28
C TYR A 167 4.12 8.23 17.21
N ASP A 168 2.96 7.67 17.56
CA ASP A 168 2.82 6.52 18.47
C ASP A 168 3.48 5.25 17.90
N SER A 169 3.45 5.10 16.58
CA SER A 169 4.09 4.00 15.87
C SER A 169 5.62 4.18 15.73
N GLY A 170 6.19 5.29 16.19
CA GLY A 170 7.62 5.61 16.04
C GLY A 170 8.05 5.79 14.56
N LEU A 171 7.11 6.11 13.68
CA LEU A 171 7.34 6.20 12.25
C LEU A 171 7.86 7.59 11.88
N ALA A 172 8.69 7.63 10.85
CA ALA A 172 9.13 8.86 10.22
C ALA A 172 8.70 8.87 8.75
N GLU A 173 8.22 10.02 8.29
CA GLU A 173 7.89 10.21 6.88
C GLU A 173 9.17 10.18 6.04
N LEU A 174 9.17 9.39 4.97
CA LEU A 174 10.24 9.38 4.00
C LEU A 174 10.16 10.63 3.13
N ARG A 175 11.31 11.27 2.87
CA ARG A 175 11.38 12.44 2.00
C ARG A 175 10.83 12.09 0.60
N THR A 176 9.87 12.87 0.16
CA THR A 176 9.28 12.74 -1.18
C THR A 176 10.18 13.39 -2.23
N SER A 177 10.14 12.86 -3.45
CA SER A 177 10.76 13.46 -4.64
C SER A 177 9.78 13.37 -5.79
N GLY A 178 9.48 14.50 -6.44
CA GLY A 178 8.45 14.60 -7.48
C GLY A 178 7.60 15.85 -7.30
N ASP A 179 6.47 15.91 -8.01
CA ASP A 179 5.51 17.00 -7.86
C ASP A 179 4.80 16.89 -6.49
N LEU A 180 4.72 18.00 -5.76
CA LEU A 180 4.07 18.07 -4.44
C LEU A 180 2.54 17.88 -4.52
N PHE A 181 1.98 18.03 -5.71
CA PHE A 181 0.54 18.02 -5.96
C PHE A 181 0.24 17.25 -7.25
N THR A 182 -0.89 16.54 -7.28
CA THR A 182 -1.32 15.69 -8.40
C THR A 182 -2.67 16.09 -8.97
#